data_AF-N8Q0Z1-F1
#
_entry.id   AF-N8Q0Z1-F1
#
_cell.length_a   1.000
_cell.length_b   1.000
_cell.length_c   1.000
_cell.angle_alpha   90.00
_cell.angle_beta   90.00
_cell.angle_gamma   90.00
#
_symmetry.space_group_name_H-M   'P 1'
#
loop_
_entity.id
_entity.type
_entity.pdbx_description
1 polymer ?
#
loop_
_entity_poly.entity_id
_entity_poly.type
_entity_poly.pdbx_seq_one_letter_code
_entity_poly.pdbx_strand_id
1 'polypeptide(L)'
;MLHVTTEIKEWFGLFCLVLFIVFAGFFIFSGGKNKEAQDEFYHTIRVSQEAVEAVLKDPDSAKFKDHIYNCGLVNAKNAFGAYMGYKRYVVVHEMVFLEGSNANSLEMTKLWENACKQ
;
A
#
# COMPACT_ATOMS: atom_id res chain seq x y z
N MET A 1 18.31 65.91 1.61
CA MET A 1 18.66 64.52 1.22
C MET A 1 17.94 63.49 2.11
N LEU A 2 16.63 63.65 2.35
CA LEU A 2 15.83 62.81 3.27
C LEU A 2 14.50 62.33 2.66
N HIS A 3 14.19 62.68 1.40
CA HIS A 3 12.92 62.34 0.74
C HIS A 3 12.98 61.09 -0.15
N VAL A 4 14.18 60.54 -0.41
CA VAL A 4 14.34 59.37 -1.30
C VAL A 4 14.16 58.05 -0.53
N THR A 5 14.32 58.05 0.79
CA THR A 5 14.32 56.83 1.62
C THR A 5 12.93 56.35 2.03
N THR A 6 11.89 57.17 1.91
CA THR A 6 10.51 56.82 2.29
C THR A 6 9.79 56.03 1.21
N GLU A 7 10.00 56.37 -0.07
CA GLU A 7 9.44 55.66 -1.23
C GLU A 7 9.95 54.20 -1.32
N ILE A 8 11.22 53.99 -0.95
CA ILE A 8 11.87 52.67 -1.02
C ILE A 8 11.30 51.71 0.06
N LYS A 9 10.95 52.22 1.25
CA LYS A 9 10.42 51.43 2.36
C LYS A 9 9.03 50.82 2.06
N GLU A 10 8.16 51.58 1.40
CA GLU A 10 6.82 51.14 1.01
C GLU A 10 6.89 49.98 -0.01
N TRP A 11 7.81 50.08 -0.98
CA TRP A 11 8.01 49.05 -1.99
C TRP A 11 8.65 47.76 -1.44
N PHE A 12 9.57 47.86 -0.48
CA PHE A 12 10.14 46.67 0.18
C PHE A 12 9.09 45.89 1.00
N GLY A 13 8.15 46.58 1.66
CA GLY A 13 7.08 45.94 2.41
C GLY A 13 6.12 45.15 1.51
N LEU A 14 5.72 45.74 0.38
CA LEU A 14 4.82 45.11 -0.58
C LEU A 14 5.46 43.91 -1.28
N PHE A 15 6.74 44.01 -1.63
CA PHE A 15 7.48 42.93 -2.30
C PHE A 15 7.66 41.70 -1.40
N CYS A 16 7.94 41.91 -0.10
CA CYS A 16 7.99 40.83 0.88
C CYS A 16 6.63 40.12 1.01
N LEU A 17 5.54 40.87 1.05
CA LEU A 17 4.18 40.31 1.21
C LEU A 17 3.79 39.44 0.01
N VAL A 18 4.11 39.89 -1.21
CA VAL A 18 3.88 39.12 -2.44
C VAL A 18 4.74 37.85 -2.47
N LEU A 19 6.00 37.92 -2.07
CA LEU A 19 6.89 36.74 -2.00
C LEU A 19 6.40 35.71 -0.98
N PHE A 20 5.87 36.13 0.18
CA PHE A 20 5.27 35.24 1.17
C PHE A 20 4.03 34.52 0.64
N ILE A 21 3.16 35.22 -0.12
CA ILE A 21 1.95 34.61 -0.71
C ILE A 21 2.32 33.59 -1.79
N VAL A 22 3.32 33.87 -2.62
CA VAL A 22 3.82 32.94 -3.65
C VAL A 22 4.47 31.70 -3.01
N PHE A 23 5.26 31.88 -1.94
CA PHE A 23 5.83 30.75 -1.19
C PHE A 23 4.76 29.91 -0.49
N ALA A 24 3.76 30.54 0.12
CA ALA A 24 2.65 29.83 0.76
C ALA A 24 1.79 29.05 -0.26
N GLY A 25 1.54 29.64 -1.44
CA GLY A 25 0.80 28.99 -2.52
C GLY A 25 1.50 27.74 -3.09
N PHE A 26 2.83 27.72 -3.09
CA PHE A 26 3.61 26.58 -3.58
C PHE A 26 3.53 25.35 -2.66
N PHE A 27 3.33 25.53 -1.35
CA PHE A 27 3.22 24.42 -0.40
C PHE A 27 1.89 23.64 -0.48
N ILE A 28 0.82 24.24 -1.01
CA ILE A 28 -0.52 23.62 -1.03
C ILE A 28 -0.69 22.58 -2.15
N PHE A 29 0.19 22.55 -3.16
CA PHE A 29 0.02 21.68 -4.35
C PHE A 29 0.66 20.28 -4.22
N SER A 30 1.20 19.92 -3.06
CA SER A 30 1.90 18.64 -2.90
C SER A 30 0.95 17.48 -2.53
N GLY A 31 0.48 16.75 -3.54
CA GLY A 31 0.29 15.30 -3.46
C GLY A 31 -0.98 14.76 -2.78
N GLY A 32 -2.14 14.94 -3.41
CA GLY A 32 -3.32 14.14 -3.09
C GLY A 32 -3.21 12.73 -3.69
N LYS A 33 -2.99 11.70 -2.87
CA LYS A 33 -3.19 10.30 -3.30
C LYS A 33 -4.67 10.07 -3.60
N ASN A 34 -4.96 9.33 -4.67
CA ASN A 34 -6.34 9.00 -5.04
C ASN A 34 -6.91 8.01 -4.00
N LYS A 35 -7.79 8.51 -3.12
CA LYS A 35 -8.32 7.76 -1.98
C LYS A 35 -9.12 6.54 -2.40
N GLU A 36 -9.84 6.62 -3.53
CA GLU A 36 -10.68 5.53 -4.03
C GLU A 36 -9.86 4.29 -4.38
N ALA A 37 -8.81 4.44 -5.19
CA ALA A 37 -7.91 3.35 -5.56
C ALA A 37 -7.18 2.77 -4.34
N GLN A 38 -6.86 3.63 -3.35
CA GLN A 38 -6.22 3.18 -2.12
C GLN A 38 -7.18 2.36 -1.25
N ASP A 39 -8.43 2.79 -1.12
CA ASP A 39 -9.47 2.08 -0.37
C ASP A 39 -9.78 0.73 -1.02
N GLU A 40 -9.88 0.67 -2.35
CA GLU A 40 -10.07 -0.59 -3.10
C GLU A 40 -8.91 -1.57 -2.87
N PHE A 41 -7.66 -1.09 -2.89
CA PHE A 41 -6.48 -1.90 -2.63
C PHE A 41 -6.50 -2.51 -1.22
N TYR A 42 -6.76 -1.69 -0.18
CA TYR A 42 -6.82 -2.19 1.20
C TYR A 42 -8.01 -3.11 1.44
N HIS A 43 -9.16 -2.81 0.83
CA HIS A 43 -10.33 -3.67 0.89
C HIS A 43 -10.03 -5.05 0.31
N THR A 44 -9.40 -5.10 -0.86
CA THR A 44 -9.03 -6.34 -1.54
C THR A 44 -8.05 -7.20 -0.74
N ILE A 45 -7.05 -6.56 -0.13
CA ILE A 45 -6.09 -7.26 0.75
C ILE A 45 -6.82 -7.86 1.94
N ARG A 46 -7.69 -7.11 2.62
CA ARG A 46 -8.42 -7.60 3.80
C ARG A 46 -9.26 -8.83 3.47
N VAL A 47 -10.05 -8.76 2.41
CA VAL A 47 -10.90 -9.88 1.97
C VAL A 47 -10.05 -11.10 1.60
N SER A 48 -8.91 -10.88 0.95
CA SER A 48 -7.99 -11.96 0.59
C SER A 48 -7.35 -12.61 1.82
N GLN A 49 -6.97 -11.83 2.82
CA GLN A 49 -6.43 -12.33 4.08
C GLN A 49 -7.48 -13.16 4.83
N GLU A 50 -8.71 -12.66 4.94
CA GLU A 50 -9.84 -13.37 5.57
C GLU A 50 -10.09 -14.73 4.89
N ALA A 51 -10.06 -14.77 3.55
CA ALA A 51 -10.20 -16.02 2.81
C ALA A 51 -9.05 -17.00 3.08
N VAL A 52 -7.80 -16.50 3.12
CA VAL A 52 -6.63 -17.34 3.43
C VAL A 52 -6.67 -17.86 4.86
N GLU A 53 -7.00 -17.02 5.83
CA GLU A 53 -7.15 -17.39 7.24
C GLU A 53 -8.12 -18.55 7.41
N ALA A 54 -9.25 -18.54 6.69
CA ALA A 54 -10.26 -19.58 6.75
C ALA A 54 -9.76 -20.98 6.33
N VAL A 55 -8.65 -21.08 5.59
CA VAL A 55 -8.09 -22.37 5.13
C VAL A 55 -6.81 -22.78 5.87
N LEU A 56 -6.28 -21.93 6.76
CA LEU A 56 -5.08 -22.23 7.54
C LEU A 56 -5.38 -23.17 8.72
N LYS A 57 -4.34 -23.84 9.22
CA LYS A 57 -4.45 -24.72 10.40
C LYS A 57 -4.56 -23.95 11.72
N ASP A 58 -3.92 -22.78 11.77
CA ASP A 58 -3.96 -21.86 12.90
C ASP A 58 -4.16 -20.44 12.35
N PRO A 59 -5.42 -20.02 12.12
CA PRO A 59 -5.74 -18.72 11.50
C PRO A 59 -5.19 -17.53 12.30
N ASP A 60 -5.30 -17.56 13.63
CA ASP A 60 -4.87 -16.48 14.52
C ASP A 60 -3.35 -16.25 14.50
N SER A 61 -2.59 -17.24 14.03
CA SER A 61 -1.14 -17.15 13.86
C SER A 61 -0.69 -16.57 12.52
N ALA A 62 -1.63 -16.28 11.60
CA ALA A 62 -1.31 -15.87 10.24
C ALA A 62 -0.52 -14.55 10.21
N LYS A 63 0.56 -14.55 9.45
CA LYS A 63 1.39 -13.37 9.18
C LYS A 63 1.49 -13.18 7.69
N PHE A 64 1.03 -12.03 7.22
CA PHE A 64 1.02 -11.69 5.80
C PHE A 64 2.07 -10.63 5.46
N LYS A 65 2.63 -10.71 4.25
CA LYS A 65 3.52 -9.68 3.68
C LYS A 65 3.54 -9.75 2.15
N ASP A 66 4.18 -8.75 1.53
CA ASP A 66 4.41 -8.67 0.09
C ASP A 66 3.11 -8.77 -0.74
N HIS A 67 2.12 -7.98 -0.33
CA HIS A 67 0.77 -7.99 -0.90
C HIS A 67 0.72 -7.38 -2.30
N ILE A 68 0.02 -8.07 -3.20
CA ILE A 68 -0.36 -7.60 -4.53
C ILE A 68 -1.84 -7.95 -4.72
N TYR A 69 -2.74 -7.05 -4.26
CA TYR A 69 -4.18 -7.28 -4.25
C TYR A 69 -4.56 -8.65 -3.65
N ASN A 70 -4.94 -9.61 -4.50
CA ASN A 70 -5.37 -10.96 -4.12
C ASN A 70 -4.22 -11.96 -3.86
N CYS A 71 -2.98 -11.50 -3.94
CA CYS A 71 -1.79 -12.31 -3.83
C CYS A 71 -0.88 -11.83 -2.71
N GLY A 72 -0.07 -12.73 -2.18
CA GLY A 72 0.95 -12.36 -1.21
C GLY A 72 1.67 -13.57 -0.63
N LEU A 73 2.40 -13.32 0.46
CA LEU A 73 3.05 -14.34 1.26
C LEU A 73 2.38 -14.47 2.61
N VAL A 74 2.13 -15.71 3.03
CA VAL A 74 1.57 -16.04 4.33
C VAL A 74 2.45 -17.02 5.07
N ASN A 75 2.62 -16.82 6.37
CA ASN A 75 3.25 -17.78 7.29
C ASN A 75 2.33 -17.99 8.48
N ALA A 76 2.03 -19.25 8.78
CA ALA A 76 1.15 -19.64 9.88
C ALA A 76 1.68 -20.92 10.53
N LYS A 77 1.27 -21.15 11.77
CA LYS A 77 1.61 -22.37 12.49
C LYS A 77 0.90 -23.57 11.86
N ASN A 78 1.62 -24.68 11.78
CA ASN A 78 1.03 -25.97 11.41
C ASN A 78 0.32 -26.62 12.61
N ALA A 79 -0.22 -27.84 12.43
CA ALA A 79 -0.88 -28.58 13.50
C ALA A 79 0.01 -28.91 14.72
N PHE A 80 1.34 -28.78 14.58
CA PHE A 80 2.30 -28.95 15.67
C PHE A 80 2.70 -27.61 16.33
N GLY A 81 2.06 -26.49 15.95
CA GLY A 81 2.31 -25.16 16.51
C GLY A 81 3.57 -24.47 15.98
N ALA A 82 4.22 -25.01 14.95
CA ALA A 82 5.47 -24.50 14.39
C ALA A 82 5.24 -23.71 13.08
N TYR A 83 5.97 -22.62 12.89
CA TYR A 83 6.03 -21.88 11.63
C TYR A 83 6.98 -22.60 10.66
N MET A 84 6.52 -22.84 9.43
CA MET A 84 7.30 -23.54 8.39
C MET A 84 7.92 -22.60 7.35
N GLY A 85 7.78 -21.29 7.55
CA GLY A 85 8.23 -20.26 6.63
C GLY A 85 7.09 -19.70 5.77
N TYR A 86 7.38 -18.59 5.11
CA TYR A 86 6.42 -17.91 4.24
C TYR A 86 6.18 -18.72 2.96
N LYS A 87 4.92 -18.83 2.57
CA LYS A 87 4.47 -19.49 1.35
C LYS A 87 3.60 -18.55 0.53
N ARG A 88 3.61 -18.70 -0.79
CA ARG A 88 2.75 -17.93 -1.68
C ARG A 88 1.30 -18.35 -1.52
N TYR A 89 0.40 -17.38 -1.57
CA TYR A 89 -1.02 -17.60 -1.76
C TYR A 89 -1.55 -16.76 -2.91
N VAL A 90 -2.61 -17.25 -3.55
CA VAL A 90 -3.36 -16.56 -4.60
C VAL A 90 -4.85 -16.81 -4.35
N VAL A 91 -5.65 -15.74 -4.32
CA VAL A 91 -7.12 -15.83 -4.23
C VAL A 91 -7.73 -15.50 -5.59
N VAL A 92 -8.50 -16.43 -6.16
CA VAL A 92 -9.15 -16.27 -7.48
C VAL A 92 -10.57 -16.81 -7.40
N HIS A 93 -11.58 -15.99 -7.73
CA HIS A 93 -13.00 -16.37 -7.66
C HIS A 93 -13.36 -17.08 -6.34
N GLU A 94 -12.98 -16.48 -5.20
CA GLU A 94 -13.19 -17.03 -3.84
C GLU A 94 -12.43 -18.33 -3.52
N MET A 95 -11.66 -18.87 -4.46
CA MET A 95 -10.80 -20.03 -4.21
C MET A 95 -9.41 -19.59 -3.75
N VAL A 96 -8.94 -20.20 -2.67
CA VAL A 96 -7.59 -19.97 -2.14
C VAL A 96 -6.64 -21.04 -2.63
N PHE A 97 -5.58 -20.64 -3.30
CA PHE A 97 -4.45 -21.48 -3.65
C PHE A 97 -3.29 -21.17 -2.72
N LEU A 98 -2.78 -22.17 -2.02
CA LEU A 98 -1.67 -22.08 -1.08
C LEU A 98 -0.56 -23.04 -1.50
N GLU A 99 0.66 -22.49 -1.64
CA GLU A 99 1.80 -23.24 -2.13
C GLU A 99 2.16 -24.40 -1.18
N GLY A 100 2.33 -25.60 -1.74
CA GLY A 100 2.62 -26.81 -0.99
C GLY A 100 1.47 -27.30 -0.11
N SER A 101 0.25 -26.75 -0.26
CA SER A 101 -0.97 -27.28 0.34
C SER A 101 -1.88 -27.87 -0.73
N ASN A 102 -2.48 -27.03 -1.57
CA ASN A 102 -3.37 -27.44 -2.66
C ASN A 102 -2.86 -27.03 -4.05
N ALA A 103 -1.73 -26.33 -4.12
CA ALA A 103 -1.01 -26.07 -5.36
C ALA A 103 0.47 -26.41 -5.17
N ASN A 104 1.04 -27.20 -6.08
CA ASN A 104 2.48 -27.42 -6.07
C ASN A 104 3.24 -26.18 -6.59
N SER A 105 4.56 -26.15 -6.47
CA SER A 105 5.34 -24.95 -6.83
C SER A 105 5.24 -24.57 -8.32
N LEU A 106 5.08 -25.55 -9.22
CA LEU A 106 4.91 -25.32 -10.65
C LEU A 106 3.54 -24.71 -10.96
N GLU A 107 2.47 -25.27 -10.38
CA GLU A 107 1.11 -24.74 -10.50
C GLU A 107 1.00 -23.34 -9.90
N MET A 108 1.55 -23.15 -8.69
CA MET A 108 1.57 -21.86 -8.02
C MET A 108 2.27 -20.80 -8.87
N THR A 109 3.39 -21.16 -9.52
CA THR A 109 4.09 -20.23 -10.41
C THR A 109 3.18 -19.80 -11.57
N LYS A 110 2.52 -20.73 -12.25
CA LYS A 110 1.57 -20.39 -13.33
C LYS A 110 0.41 -19.53 -12.85
N LEU A 111 -0.19 -19.85 -11.70
CA LEU A 111 -1.27 -19.06 -11.10
C LEU A 111 -0.80 -17.65 -10.76
N TRP A 112 0.37 -17.53 -10.14
CA TRP A 112 0.96 -16.24 -9.76
C TRP A 112 1.22 -15.36 -10.98
N GLU A 113 1.75 -15.92 -12.07
CA GLU A 113 2.02 -15.16 -13.29
C GLU A 113 0.75 -14.62 -13.96
N ASN A 114 -0.35 -15.36 -13.86
CA ASN A 114 -1.61 -14.98 -14.48
C ASN A 114 -2.46 -14.04 -13.60
N ALA A 115 -2.39 -14.18 -12.28
CA ALA A 115 -3.27 -13.46 -11.35
C ALA A 115 -2.60 -12.26 -10.66
N CYS A 116 -1.27 -12.29 -10.47
CA CYS A 116 -0.56 -11.37 -9.58
C CYS A 116 0.39 -10.40 -10.32
N LYS A 117 0.63 -10.59 -11.62
CA LYS A 117 1.33 -9.61 -12.45
C LYS A 117 0.30 -8.62 -12.98
N GLN A 118 0.17 -7.47 -12.32
CA GLN A 118 -0.50 -6.28 -12.87
C GLN A 118 0.56 -5.27 -13.30
#